data_AF-A0A816HE00-F1
#
_entry.id   AF-A0A816HE00-F1
#
_cell.length_a   1.000
_cell.length_b   1.000
_cell.length_c   1.000
_cell.angle_alpha   90.00
_cell.angle_beta   90.00
_cell.angle_gamma   90.00
#
_symmetry.space_group_name_H-M   'P 1'
#
loop_
_entity.id
_entity.type
_entity.pdbx_description
1 polymer ?
#
loop_
_entity_poly.entity_id
_entity_poly.type
_entity_poly.pdbx_seq_one_letter_code
_entity_poly.pdbx_strand_id
1 'polypeptide(L)'
;MIIDTPETFVSFEVLSIESLSNKSIKQVGRAEIHLPSNVTSSLENNSPVCLVRSMMERLAIYDTNTNTNLSTMISLTILDRNGNEIPFETTKQNPIRLIIPRDPNVVIPPMIYHNVSTFNSYHNQTFHYHFVNNLSYLLIYKFDQIPRLNRSMNEIDGWKLFCSSLRNSPLFLDNQQTIGHRTFVFGLRELTSSESNESCSNETLPIPIDPVHFTSDYQTRIYTSGCYYLNKQNQWKSDGLVVGSKTNHYETECFSTHLTKFASGFVILPEIIDWNYVFNNDFGTLMINESIPPR
;
A
#
# COMPACT_ATOMS: atom_id res chain seq x y z
N MET A 1 -21.85 -22.94 7.29
CA MET A 1 -21.03 -23.76 8.22
C MET A 1 -19.68 -23.08 8.38
N ILE A 2 -19.13 -23.01 9.59
CA ILE A 2 -17.81 -22.44 9.87
C ILE A 2 -16.92 -23.55 10.41
N ILE A 3 -15.76 -23.76 9.81
CA ILE A 3 -14.71 -24.65 10.30
C ILE A 3 -13.55 -23.76 10.74
N ASP A 4 -13.23 -23.79 12.02
CA ASP A 4 -12.15 -23.01 12.62
C ASP A 4 -11.09 -23.96 13.16
N THR A 5 -9.87 -23.82 12.65
CA THR A 5 -8.68 -24.53 13.11
C THR A 5 -7.62 -23.49 13.48
N PRO A 6 -6.58 -23.85 14.26
CA PRO A 6 -5.57 -22.87 14.70
C PRO A 6 -4.92 -22.07 13.56
N GLU A 7 -4.90 -22.63 12.35
CA GLU A 7 -4.18 -22.09 11.19
C GLU A 7 -5.09 -21.64 10.04
N THR A 8 -6.31 -22.17 9.96
CA THR A 8 -7.22 -21.98 8.83
C THR A 8 -8.66 -21.75 9.28
N PHE A 9 -9.27 -20.70 8.75
CA PHE A 9 -10.70 -20.43 8.84
C PHE A 9 -11.38 -20.71 7.50
N VAL A 10 -12.49 -21.45 7.52
CA VAL A 10 -13.32 -21.70 6.33
C VAL A 10 -14.78 -21.41 6.66
N SER A 11 -15.44 -20.59 5.84
CA SER A 11 -16.88 -20.37 5.88
C SER A 11 -17.56 -20.76 4.58
N PHE A 12 -18.78 -21.28 4.73
CA PHE A 12 -19.65 -21.71 3.65
C PHE A 12 -21.00 -21.02 3.77
N GLU A 13 -21.42 -20.36 2.70
CA GLU A 13 -22.69 -19.65 2.58
C GLU A 13 -23.40 -20.04 1.28
N VAL A 14 -24.69 -20.38 1.36
CA VAL A 14 -25.50 -20.71 0.18
C VAL A 14 -26.29 -19.46 -0.20
N LEU A 15 -26.16 -19.02 -1.45
CA LEU A 15 -26.65 -17.72 -1.91
C LEU A 15 -27.28 -17.79 -3.29
N SER A 16 -28.19 -16.86 -3.58
CA SER A 16 -28.60 -16.62 -4.96
C SER A 16 -27.48 -15.90 -5.72
N ILE A 17 -27.37 -16.15 -7.02
CA ILE A 17 -26.36 -15.49 -7.87
C ILE A 17 -26.55 -13.97 -7.85
N GLU A 18 -27.80 -13.51 -7.91
CA GLU A 18 -28.15 -12.08 -7.84
C GLU A 18 -27.63 -11.42 -6.54
N SER A 19 -27.63 -12.15 -5.42
CA SER A 19 -27.16 -11.64 -4.13
C SER A 19 -25.64 -11.49 -4.03
N LEU A 20 -24.88 -11.93 -5.05
CA LEU A 20 -23.42 -11.72 -5.11
C LEU A 20 -23.06 -10.29 -5.52
N SER A 21 -23.94 -9.60 -6.25
CA SER A 21 -23.71 -8.22 -6.67
C SER A 21 -23.51 -7.31 -5.46
N ASN A 22 -22.42 -6.54 -5.43
CA ASN A 22 -22.04 -5.65 -4.33
C ASN A 22 -21.91 -6.34 -2.95
N LYS A 23 -21.76 -7.66 -2.91
CA LYS A 23 -21.67 -8.39 -1.65
C LYS A 23 -20.30 -8.21 -1.00
N SER A 24 -20.31 -7.84 0.29
CA SER A 24 -19.14 -7.87 1.16
C SER A 24 -19.13 -9.15 1.98
N ILE A 25 -18.04 -9.90 1.89
CA ILE A 25 -17.80 -11.16 2.59
C ILE A 25 -16.72 -10.88 3.62
N LYS A 26 -17.15 -10.73 4.88
CA LYS A 26 -16.27 -10.50 6.01
C LYS A 26 -15.76 -11.82 6.55
N GLN A 27 -14.46 -11.89 6.80
CA GLN A 27 -13.75 -13.02 7.39
C GLN A 27 -13.16 -12.63 8.75
N VAL A 28 -12.53 -13.59 9.42
CA VAL A 28 -11.81 -13.37 10.68
C VAL A 28 -10.64 -12.40 10.47
N GLY A 29 -10.24 -11.67 11.52
CA GLY A 29 -9.05 -10.82 11.47
C GLY A 29 -9.19 -9.56 10.62
N ARG A 30 -10.42 -9.06 10.38
CA ARG A 30 -10.73 -7.90 9.50
C ARG A 30 -10.50 -8.14 8.01
N ALA A 31 -10.23 -9.38 7.60
CA ALA A 31 -10.20 -9.73 6.18
C ALA A 31 -11.58 -9.53 5.54
N GLU A 32 -11.60 -8.98 4.34
CA GLU A 32 -12.83 -8.68 3.62
C GLU A 32 -12.64 -8.87 2.12
N ILE A 33 -13.64 -9.49 1.46
CA ILE A 33 -13.71 -9.60 0.01
C ILE A 33 -15.02 -8.94 -0.43
N HIS A 34 -14.90 -7.87 -1.21
CA HIS A 34 -16.03 -7.11 -1.73
C HIS A 34 -16.14 -7.31 -3.24
N LEU A 35 -17.25 -7.92 -3.65
CA LEU A 35 -17.57 -8.18 -5.04
C LEU A 35 -18.17 -6.92 -5.69
N PRO A 36 -17.89 -6.64 -6.98
CA PRO A 36 -18.45 -5.48 -7.67
C PRO A 36 -19.95 -5.65 -7.97
N SER A 37 -20.60 -4.57 -8.42
CA SER A 37 -22.01 -4.60 -8.81
C SER A 37 -22.25 -5.43 -10.07
N ASN A 38 -21.31 -5.37 -11.01
CA ASN A 38 -21.42 -6.00 -12.32
C ASN A 38 -20.65 -7.31 -12.30
N VAL A 39 -21.22 -8.30 -11.64
CA VAL A 39 -20.74 -9.68 -11.71
C VAL A 39 -21.23 -10.30 -13.02
N THR A 40 -20.35 -10.36 -14.01
CA THR A 40 -20.58 -11.18 -15.21
C THR A 40 -20.26 -12.63 -14.88
N SER A 41 -21.17 -13.32 -14.20
CA SER A 41 -21.09 -14.78 -14.11
C SER A 41 -21.58 -15.35 -15.44
N SER A 42 -20.84 -16.30 -16.02
CA SER A 42 -21.27 -17.09 -17.19
C SER A 42 -22.50 -18.00 -16.92
N LEU A 43 -23.25 -17.71 -15.86
CA LEU A 43 -24.26 -18.55 -15.23
C LEU A 43 -25.70 -18.09 -15.48
N GLU A 44 -25.96 -17.19 -16.42
CA GLU A 44 -27.33 -16.75 -16.72
C GLU A 44 -28.32 -17.92 -16.95
N ASN A 45 -27.87 -19.16 -17.16
CA ASN A 45 -28.77 -20.26 -17.54
C ASN A 45 -28.84 -21.53 -16.67
N ASN A 46 -28.01 -21.80 -15.64
CA ASN A 46 -27.98 -23.19 -15.09
C ASN A 46 -28.22 -23.41 -13.59
N SER A 47 -28.26 -22.40 -12.70
CA SER A 47 -28.78 -22.58 -11.33
C SER A 47 -29.00 -21.26 -10.60
N PRO A 48 -30.15 -21.04 -9.93
CA PRO A 48 -30.41 -19.79 -9.20
C PRO A 48 -29.59 -19.63 -7.91
N VAL A 49 -28.88 -20.68 -7.47
CA VAL A 49 -28.20 -20.77 -6.18
C VAL A 49 -26.78 -21.30 -6.36
N CYS A 50 -25.84 -20.70 -5.65
CA CYS A 50 -24.42 -21.06 -5.60
C CYS A 50 -23.97 -21.28 -4.14
N LEU A 51 -22.88 -22.02 -3.97
CA LEU A 51 -22.19 -22.17 -2.69
C LEU A 51 -20.95 -21.27 -2.71
N VAL A 52 -20.91 -20.29 -1.82
CA VAL A 52 -19.76 -19.43 -1.60
C VAL A 52 -18.90 -20.03 -0.51
N ARG A 53 -17.67 -20.39 -0.85
CA ARG A 53 -16.63 -20.85 0.07
C ARG A 53 -15.60 -19.74 0.25
N SER A 54 -15.43 -19.30 1.47
CA SER A 54 -14.49 -18.24 1.85
C SER A 54 -13.46 -18.82 2.83
N MET A 55 -12.19 -18.58 2.59
CA MET A 55 -11.09 -19.18 3.37
C MET A 55 -10.03 -18.15 3.72
N MET A 56 -9.47 -18.27 4.91
CA MET A 56 -8.38 -17.44 5.41
C MET A 56 -7.35 -18.33 6.13
N GLU A 57 -6.08 -18.18 5.79
CA GLU A 57 -4.95 -18.84 6.45
C GLU A 57 -4.02 -17.78 7.06
N ARG A 58 -3.43 -18.06 8.23
CA ARG A 58 -2.64 -17.05 8.96
C ARG A 58 -1.34 -16.63 8.25
N LEU A 59 -0.68 -17.56 7.56
CA LEU A 59 0.62 -17.33 6.94
C LEU A 59 0.60 -17.74 5.47
N ALA A 60 0.87 -16.78 4.58
CA ALA A 60 0.95 -16.99 3.15
C ALA A 60 2.35 -17.49 2.70
N ILE A 61 2.82 -18.61 3.27
CA ILE A 61 4.15 -19.18 2.99
C ILE A 61 4.05 -20.16 1.83
N TYR A 62 4.33 -19.68 0.61
CA TYR A 62 4.49 -20.53 -0.58
C TYR A 62 5.80 -20.24 -1.34
N ASP A 63 6.36 -19.03 -1.20
CA ASP A 63 7.65 -18.62 -1.78
C ASP A 63 8.33 -17.61 -0.83
N THR A 64 9.67 -17.58 -0.82
CA THR A 64 10.49 -16.65 -0.01
C THR A 64 10.65 -15.27 -0.64
N ASN A 65 10.34 -15.11 -1.94
CA ASN A 65 10.69 -13.91 -2.70
C ASN A 65 9.70 -12.74 -2.58
N THR A 66 8.47 -12.98 -2.11
CA THR A 66 7.38 -11.98 -2.19
C THR A 66 7.04 -11.28 -0.87
N ASN A 67 7.82 -11.51 0.20
CA ASN A 67 7.60 -10.93 1.54
C ASN A 67 6.16 -11.09 2.05
N THR A 68 5.49 -12.17 1.66
CA THR A 68 4.09 -12.49 2.03
C THR A 68 3.99 -13.18 3.39
N ASN A 69 5.13 -13.55 3.99
CA ASN A 69 5.25 -14.21 5.29
C ASN A 69 4.76 -13.36 6.48
N LEU A 70 4.51 -12.06 6.28
CA LEU A 70 3.93 -11.16 7.28
C LEU A 70 2.43 -10.94 7.07
N SER A 71 1.81 -11.71 6.18
CA SER A 71 0.40 -11.57 5.83
C SER A 71 -0.38 -12.87 5.90
N THR A 72 -1.68 -12.67 6.09
CA THR A 72 -2.68 -13.71 5.95
C THR A 72 -2.94 -13.98 4.47
N MET A 73 -3.27 -15.22 4.14
CA MET A 73 -3.79 -15.59 2.83
C MET A 73 -5.31 -15.62 2.89
N ILE A 74 -5.97 -15.04 1.90
CA ILE A 74 -7.43 -15.08 1.76
C ILE A 74 -7.82 -15.65 0.41
N SER A 75 -8.93 -16.36 0.33
CA SER A 75 -9.46 -16.84 -0.95
C SER A 75 -10.97 -16.93 -0.93
N LEU A 76 -11.56 -16.79 -2.11
CA LEU A 76 -12.99 -16.98 -2.33
C LEU A 76 -13.19 -17.88 -3.54
N THR A 77 -13.99 -18.94 -3.36
CA THR A 77 -14.41 -19.85 -4.41
C THR A 77 -15.93 -19.88 -4.46
N ILE A 78 -16.49 -19.81 -5.66
CA ILE A 78 -17.93 -19.91 -5.89
C ILE A 78 -18.17 -21.23 -6.62
N LEU A 79 -19.05 -22.06 -6.07
CA LEU A 79 -19.31 -23.42 -6.54
C LEU A 79 -20.76 -23.56 -7.02
N ASP A 80 -20.95 -24.30 -8.11
CA ASP A 80 -22.29 -24.70 -8.58
C ASP A 80 -22.88 -25.81 -7.68
N ARG A 81 -24.10 -26.27 -8.01
CA ARG A 81 -24.77 -27.36 -7.28
C ARG A 81 -24.04 -28.70 -7.34
N ASN A 82 -23.19 -28.88 -8.34
CA ASN A 82 -22.40 -30.09 -8.55
C ASN A 82 -21.01 -30.00 -7.89
N GLY A 83 -20.68 -28.85 -7.26
CA GLY A 83 -19.38 -28.60 -6.66
C GLY A 83 -18.30 -28.14 -7.64
N ASN A 84 -18.66 -27.77 -8.87
CA ASN A 84 -17.71 -27.22 -9.84
C ASN A 84 -17.49 -25.72 -9.60
N GLU A 85 -16.27 -25.26 -9.79
CA GLU A 85 -15.95 -23.83 -9.73
C GLU A 85 -16.63 -23.05 -10.84
N ILE A 86 -17.26 -21.97 -10.44
CA ILE A 86 -17.90 -21.00 -11.33
C ILE A 86 -16.83 -19.98 -11.72
N PRO A 87 -16.47 -19.86 -13.00
CA PRO A 87 -15.53 -18.84 -13.43
C PRO A 87 -16.14 -17.46 -13.20
N PHE A 88 -15.32 -16.56 -12.68
CA PHE A 88 -15.70 -15.22 -12.28
C PHE A 88 -14.64 -14.26 -12.82
N GLU A 89 -15.03 -13.42 -13.78
CA GLU A 89 -14.16 -12.39 -14.35
C GLU A 89 -14.75 -11.02 -14.07
N THR A 90 -13.88 -10.07 -13.75
CA THR A 90 -14.24 -8.67 -13.58
C THR A 90 -13.32 -7.78 -14.40
N THR A 91 -13.67 -6.49 -14.47
CA THR A 91 -12.93 -5.50 -15.26
C THR A 91 -12.15 -4.57 -14.34
N LYS A 92 -11.16 -3.86 -14.89
CA LYS A 92 -10.41 -2.84 -14.13
C LYS A 92 -11.29 -1.70 -13.61
N GLN A 93 -12.40 -1.41 -14.29
CA GLN A 93 -13.36 -0.38 -13.90
C GLN A 93 -14.23 -0.82 -12.72
N ASN A 94 -14.49 -2.13 -12.60
CA ASN A 94 -15.29 -2.73 -11.54
C ASN A 94 -14.55 -3.92 -10.92
N PRO A 95 -13.40 -3.67 -10.25
CA PRO A 95 -12.58 -4.75 -9.71
C PRO A 95 -13.19 -5.35 -8.45
N ILE A 96 -12.71 -6.54 -8.10
CA ILE A 96 -12.92 -7.13 -6.78
C ILE A 96 -12.02 -6.39 -5.80
N ARG A 97 -12.58 -5.88 -4.71
CA ARG A 97 -11.83 -5.21 -3.66
C ARG A 97 -11.56 -6.17 -2.51
N LEU A 98 -10.32 -6.22 -2.07
CA LEU A 98 -9.84 -7.12 -1.03
C LEU A 98 -9.23 -6.28 0.11
N ILE A 99 -9.47 -6.70 1.34
CA ILE A 99 -8.73 -6.23 2.52
C ILE A 99 -8.00 -7.43 3.10
N ILE A 100 -6.67 -7.39 3.00
CA ILE A 100 -5.79 -8.46 3.45
C ILE A 100 -5.08 -7.99 4.72
N PRO A 101 -5.44 -8.51 5.90
CA PRO A 101 -4.80 -8.13 7.15
C PRO A 101 -3.39 -8.73 7.24
N ARG A 102 -2.51 -8.02 7.94
CA ARG A 102 -1.20 -8.55 8.36
C ARG A 102 -1.40 -9.64 9.42
N ASP A 103 -0.39 -10.50 9.59
CA ASP A 103 -0.40 -11.45 10.70
C ASP A 103 -0.44 -10.65 12.03
N PRO A 104 -1.41 -10.93 12.94
CA PRO A 104 -1.56 -10.19 14.19
C PRO A 104 -0.35 -10.28 15.12
N ASN A 105 0.55 -11.25 14.92
CA ASN A 105 1.79 -11.41 15.67
C ASN A 105 2.95 -10.55 15.12
N VAL A 106 2.75 -9.86 13.99
CA VAL A 106 3.76 -8.97 13.43
C VAL A 106 3.88 -7.73 14.31
N VAL A 107 5.03 -7.61 14.96
CA VAL A 107 5.40 -6.41 15.71
C VAL A 107 5.84 -5.35 14.72
N ILE A 108 5.02 -4.32 14.56
CA ILE A 108 5.34 -3.15 13.74
C ILE A 108 6.38 -2.31 14.50
N PRO A 109 7.62 -2.13 13.98
CA PRO A 109 8.60 -1.27 14.61
C PRO A 109 8.07 0.15 14.85
N PRO A 110 8.50 0.82 15.93
CA PRO A 110 8.17 2.22 16.14
C PRO A 110 8.64 3.07 14.97
N MET A 111 8.10 4.28 14.85
CA MET A 111 8.64 5.25 13.89
C MET A 111 10.10 5.55 14.24
N ILE A 112 10.89 5.80 13.21
CA ILE A 112 12.31 6.05 13.35
C ILE A 112 12.50 7.52 13.71
N TYR A 113 13.28 7.75 14.76
CA TYR A 113 13.50 9.07 15.34
C TYR A 113 14.72 9.73 14.72
N HIS A 114 14.53 10.93 14.20
CA HIS A 114 15.56 11.76 13.60
C HIS A 114 16.05 12.78 14.59
N ASN A 115 17.29 12.63 15.04
CA ASN A 115 17.97 13.62 15.87
C ASN A 115 18.76 14.58 14.97
N VAL A 116 18.32 15.83 14.91
CA VAL A 116 18.90 16.88 14.05
C VAL A 116 20.40 17.13 14.32
N SER A 117 20.95 16.67 15.46
CA SER A 117 22.34 16.89 15.86
C SER A 117 23.38 15.85 15.43
N THR A 118 22.99 14.68 14.88
CA THR A 118 23.94 13.59 14.57
C THR A 118 23.57 12.84 13.29
N PHE A 119 24.16 13.18 12.13
CA PHE A 119 23.90 12.41 10.89
C PHE A 119 25.17 12.06 10.12
N ASN A 120 25.36 10.75 9.90
CA ASN A 120 26.43 10.17 9.09
C ASN A 120 25.97 8.79 8.53
N SER A 121 25.91 8.64 7.20
CA SER A 121 25.83 7.36 6.42
C SER A 121 24.52 6.55 6.50
N TYR A 122 23.96 5.76 5.55
CA TYR A 122 23.91 5.53 4.08
C TYR A 122 22.81 4.45 3.81
N HIS A 123 22.25 4.33 2.59
CA HIS A 123 21.48 3.18 2.00
C HIS A 123 19.94 3.34 1.82
N ASN A 124 19.34 2.48 1.00
CA ASN A 124 18.21 2.77 0.10
C ASN A 124 17.10 1.66 0.12
N GLN A 125 15.73 1.88 0.21
CA GLN A 125 14.53 1.16 -0.44
C GLN A 125 13.10 1.89 -0.54
N THR A 126 12.08 1.52 -1.39
CA THR A 126 10.75 2.22 -1.74
C THR A 126 9.57 2.43 -0.69
N PHE A 127 8.47 3.23 -0.95
CA PHE A 127 7.81 4.09 0.11
C PHE A 127 6.30 4.10 0.42
N HIS A 128 5.98 4.20 1.72
CA HIS A 128 4.78 4.81 2.30
C HIS A 128 5.23 5.68 3.47
N TYR A 129 5.11 7.01 3.39
CA TYR A 129 5.68 7.91 4.40
C TYR A 129 4.64 8.35 5.44
N HIS A 130 4.84 7.94 6.68
CA HIS A 130 4.07 8.41 7.85
C HIS A 130 4.94 9.34 8.68
N PHE A 131 4.39 10.51 9.03
CA PHE A 131 5.08 11.58 9.74
C PHE A 131 4.30 12.00 10.99
N VAL A 132 4.98 12.19 12.12
CA VAL A 132 4.38 12.70 13.36
C VAL A 132 5.26 13.82 13.91
N ASN A 133 4.75 15.07 13.83
CA ASN A 133 5.26 16.22 14.57
C ASN A 133 4.20 17.34 14.61
N ASN A 134 4.38 18.33 15.48
CA ASN A 134 3.55 19.53 15.62
C ASN A 134 3.97 20.68 14.69
N LEU A 135 4.93 20.43 13.78
CA LEU A 135 5.37 21.38 12.76
C LEU A 135 4.85 20.96 11.39
N SER A 136 4.91 21.87 10.43
CA SER A 136 4.50 21.62 9.06
C SER A 136 5.69 21.30 8.17
N TYR A 137 5.53 20.35 7.25
CA TYR A 137 6.60 19.87 6.39
C TYR A 137 6.14 19.78 4.94
N LEU A 138 7.06 20.08 4.03
CA LEU A 138 6.92 19.79 2.61
C LEU A 138 7.76 18.55 2.29
N LEU A 139 7.12 17.55 1.70
CA LEU A 139 7.80 16.45 1.03
C LEU A 139 7.68 16.65 -0.49
N ILE A 140 8.80 16.61 -1.20
CA ILE A 140 8.86 16.55 -2.67
C ILE A 140 9.45 15.21 -3.08
N TYR A 141 9.13 14.68 -4.25
CA TYR A 141 9.78 13.46 -4.73
C TYR A 141 9.97 13.44 -6.23
N LYS A 142 10.90 12.60 -6.67
CA LYS A 142 11.20 12.29 -8.05
C LYS A 142 11.67 10.84 -8.18
N PHE A 143 11.28 10.19 -9.26
CA PHE A 143 11.72 8.85 -9.60
C PHE A 143 13.04 8.92 -10.38
N ASP A 144 13.92 7.95 -10.12
CA ASP A 144 15.19 7.73 -10.83
C ASP A 144 16.20 8.91 -10.80
N GLN A 145 15.82 10.02 -10.17
CA GLN A 145 16.55 11.28 -10.14
C GLN A 145 16.25 12.04 -8.85
N ILE A 146 17.10 13.02 -8.56
CA ILE A 146 16.91 13.88 -7.41
C ILE A 146 15.84 14.93 -7.68
N PRO A 147 14.84 15.10 -6.78
CA PRO A 147 13.90 16.20 -6.85
C PRO A 147 14.63 17.50 -6.54
N ARG A 148 14.40 18.53 -7.35
CA ARG A 148 14.86 19.88 -7.08
C ARG A 148 13.66 20.80 -7.09
N LEU A 149 13.45 21.50 -5.98
CA LEU A 149 12.37 22.45 -5.91
C LEU A 149 12.88 23.81 -6.40
N ASN A 150 12.50 24.12 -7.62
CA ASN A 150 12.74 25.40 -8.28
C ASN A 150 11.38 26.01 -8.70
N ARG A 151 11.37 27.14 -9.42
CA ARG A 151 10.12 27.77 -9.90
C ARG A 151 9.41 26.98 -11.02
N SER A 152 10.10 26.05 -11.68
CA SER A 152 9.62 25.24 -12.79
C SER A 152 9.42 23.80 -12.32
N MET A 153 8.21 23.44 -11.90
CA MET A 153 7.84 22.12 -11.33
C MET A 153 8.26 20.86 -12.14
N ASN A 154 8.92 21.02 -13.28
CA ASN A 154 9.54 19.99 -14.11
C ASN A 154 10.61 19.16 -13.38
N GLU A 155 11.20 19.69 -12.30
CA GLU A 155 12.26 19.01 -11.54
C GLU A 155 11.73 18.16 -10.36
N ILE A 156 10.41 17.96 -10.26
CA ILE A 156 9.76 17.05 -9.31
C ILE A 156 8.68 16.22 -10.00
N ASP A 157 8.42 15.01 -9.52
CA ASP A 157 7.31 14.17 -10.02
C ASP A 157 6.07 14.29 -9.13
N GLY A 158 6.25 14.69 -7.87
CA GLY A 158 5.14 15.05 -6.99
C GLY A 158 5.60 15.64 -5.66
N TRP A 159 4.62 16.03 -4.84
CA TRP A 159 4.85 16.62 -3.53
C TRP A 159 3.65 16.39 -2.60
N LYS A 160 3.87 16.60 -1.29
CA LYS A 160 2.89 16.46 -0.23
C LYS A 160 3.19 17.43 0.91
N LEU A 161 2.18 18.15 1.39
CA LEU A 161 2.26 18.91 2.63
C LEU A 161 1.76 18.08 3.81
N PHE A 162 2.52 18.13 4.90
CA PHE A 162 2.14 17.64 6.21
C PHE A 162 1.94 18.87 7.09
N CYS A 163 0.71 19.27 7.35
CA CYS A 163 0.35 20.48 8.09
C CYS A 163 0.03 20.15 9.54
N SER A 164 0.61 20.88 10.51
CA SER A 164 0.46 20.58 11.94
C SER A 164 -0.97 20.68 12.47
N SER A 165 -1.80 21.54 11.87
CA SER A 165 -3.18 21.80 12.26
C SER A 165 -4.20 20.81 11.67
N LEU A 166 -3.77 19.91 10.78
CA LEU A 166 -4.63 18.96 10.07
C LEU A 166 -4.24 17.51 10.39
N ARG A 167 -5.20 16.59 10.34
CA ARG A 167 -4.88 15.15 10.30
C ARG A 167 -4.25 14.85 8.95
N ASN A 168 -2.92 14.84 8.91
CA ASN A 168 -2.20 14.55 7.68
C ASN A 168 -2.43 13.11 7.25
N SER A 169 -2.87 12.92 6.02
CA SER A 169 -2.84 11.61 5.37
C SER A 169 -1.40 11.27 4.98
N PRO A 170 -1.00 10.00 5.10
CA PRO A 170 0.30 9.57 4.60
C PRO A 170 0.41 9.83 3.10
N LEU A 171 1.64 9.99 2.59
CA LEU A 171 1.87 9.93 1.16
C LEU A 171 1.67 8.47 0.70
N PHE A 172 0.77 8.28 -0.27
CA PHE A 172 0.48 6.99 -0.89
C PHE A 172 0.80 7.09 -2.38
N LEU A 173 1.56 6.11 -2.87
CA LEU A 173 1.85 5.92 -4.29
C LEU A 173 1.49 4.49 -4.63
N ASP A 174 0.63 4.31 -5.63
CA ASP A 174 0.25 2.97 -6.04
C ASP A 174 1.34 2.30 -6.89
N ASN A 175 1.10 1.02 -7.19
CA ASN A 175 2.00 0.23 -8.01
C ASN A 175 1.97 0.60 -9.51
N GLN A 176 1.04 1.46 -9.96
CA GLN A 176 1.02 2.00 -11.33
C GLN A 176 1.93 3.22 -11.45
N GLN A 177 1.97 4.06 -10.42
CA GLN A 177 2.87 5.22 -10.36
C GLN A 177 4.34 4.82 -10.22
N THR A 178 4.61 3.68 -9.59
CA THR A 178 5.98 3.20 -9.36
C THR A 178 6.48 2.26 -10.45
N ILE A 179 5.63 1.85 -11.41
CA ILE A 179 6.02 0.86 -12.42
C ILE A 179 7.13 1.38 -13.35
N GLY A 180 8.16 0.56 -13.55
CA GLY A 180 9.27 0.89 -14.46
C GLY A 180 10.34 1.81 -13.86
N HIS A 181 10.09 2.35 -12.66
CA HIS A 181 11.09 3.09 -11.91
C HIS A 181 11.99 2.14 -11.12
N ARG A 182 13.19 2.59 -10.79
CA ARG A 182 14.16 1.81 -9.98
C ARG A 182 14.46 2.50 -8.66
N THR A 183 14.21 3.80 -8.57
CA THR A 183 14.51 4.56 -7.37
C THR A 183 13.40 5.57 -7.14
N PHE A 184 13.16 5.84 -5.86
CA PHE A 184 12.33 6.96 -5.45
C PHE A 184 13.15 7.80 -4.51
N VAL A 185 13.29 9.07 -4.85
CA VAL A 185 14.06 10.03 -4.09
C VAL A 185 13.11 11.09 -3.63
N PHE A 186 13.12 11.42 -2.34
CA PHE A 186 12.25 12.46 -1.80
C PHE A 186 13.01 13.49 -0.97
N GLY A 187 12.65 14.76 -1.09
CA GLY A 187 13.10 15.83 -0.22
C GLY A 187 12.12 16.06 0.92
N LEU A 188 12.58 16.24 2.16
CA LEU A 188 11.78 16.72 3.28
C LEU A 188 12.27 18.08 3.80
N ARG A 189 11.39 19.07 3.92
CA ARG A 189 11.71 20.40 4.44
C ARG A 189 10.72 20.81 5.51
N GLU A 190 11.21 21.34 6.62
CA GLU A 190 10.39 22.03 7.63
C GLU A 190 9.93 23.39 7.08
N LEU A 191 8.65 23.70 7.22
CA LEU A 191 8.08 24.98 6.79
C LEU A 191 8.10 26.00 7.93
N THR A 192 8.41 27.24 7.58
CA THR A 192 8.23 28.38 8.49
C THR A 192 6.75 28.59 8.83
N SER A 193 6.46 29.28 9.93
CA SER A 193 5.07 29.55 10.33
C SER A 193 4.29 30.33 9.27
N SER A 194 4.94 31.24 8.54
CA SER A 194 4.34 31.98 7.42
C SER A 194 4.02 31.05 6.25
N GLU A 195 4.98 30.23 5.81
CA GLU A 195 4.78 29.27 4.72
C GLU A 195 3.70 28.25 5.06
N SER A 196 3.69 27.75 6.31
CA SER A 196 2.67 26.83 6.79
C SER A 196 1.28 27.48 6.71
N ASN A 197 1.10 28.70 7.21
CA ASN A 197 -0.21 29.35 7.20
C ASN A 197 -0.75 29.57 5.77
N GLU A 198 0.12 29.91 4.82
CA GLU A 198 -0.26 30.13 3.43
C GLU A 198 -0.47 28.81 2.67
N SER A 199 0.52 27.93 2.71
CA SER A 199 0.57 26.70 1.92
C SER A 199 -0.45 25.67 2.41
N CYS A 200 -0.64 25.54 3.72
CA CYS A 200 -1.61 24.61 4.28
C CYS A 200 -3.06 25.05 4.09
N SER A 201 -3.32 26.36 4.00
CA SER A 201 -4.68 26.87 3.75
C SER A 201 -5.06 26.77 2.27
N ASN A 202 -4.09 27.03 1.39
CA ASN A 202 -4.34 27.13 -0.05
C ASN A 202 -3.94 25.88 -0.84
N GLU A 203 -3.38 24.86 -0.18
CA GLU A 203 -2.76 23.69 -0.81
C GLU A 203 -1.80 24.06 -1.94
N THR A 204 -0.96 25.07 -1.69
CA THR A 204 0.02 25.55 -2.67
C THR A 204 1.41 25.04 -2.34
N LEU A 205 2.20 24.75 -3.37
CA LEU A 205 3.60 24.37 -3.19
C LEU A 205 4.40 25.61 -2.76
N PRO A 206 4.98 25.66 -1.55
CA PRO A 206 5.80 26.79 -1.15
C PRO A 206 7.06 26.82 -2.00
N ILE A 207 7.29 27.93 -2.72
CA ILE A 207 8.55 28.17 -3.42
C ILE A 207 9.50 28.78 -2.39
N PRO A 208 10.59 28.08 -2.03
CA PRO A 208 11.49 28.57 -1.00
C PRO A 208 12.18 29.83 -1.46
N ILE A 209 12.28 30.76 -0.52
CA ILE A 209 13.03 31.99 -0.66
C ILE A 209 14.45 31.78 -0.10
N ASP A 210 14.58 30.95 0.94
CA ASP A 210 15.84 30.65 1.64
C ASP A 210 15.92 29.20 2.17
N PRO A 211 17.13 28.65 2.39
CA PRO A 211 17.34 27.37 3.05
C PRO A 211 16.82 27.41 4.50
N VAL A 212 16.18 26.32 4.94
CA VAL A 212 15.64 26.20 6.30
C VAL A 212 16.28 25.00 6.99
N HIS A 213 16.81 25.23 8.19
CA HIS A 213 17.27 24.16 9.07
C HIS A 213 16.09 23.61 9.87
N PHE A 214 16.07 22.30 10.08
CA PHE A 214 15.13 21.67 10.99
C PHE A 214 15.33 22.24 12.39
N THR A 215 14.23 22.66 13.02
CA THR A 215 14.24 23.20 14.38
C THR A 215 13.86 22.17 15.43
N SER A 216 13.32 21.03 14.99
CA SER A 216 12.88 19.95 15.86
C SER A 216 13.20 18.58 15.29
N ASP A 217 13.41 17.64 16.21
CA ASP A 217 13.47 16.23 15.90
C ASP A 217 12.10 15.75 15.40
N TYR A 218 12.08 14.72 14.56
CA TYR A 218 10.85 14.20 13.98
C TYR A 218 10.88 12.68 13.83
N GLN A 219 9.71 12.10 13.65
CA GLN A 219 9.54 10.67 13.50
C GLN A 219 8.96 10.32 12.14
N THR A 220 9.55 9.32 11.50
CA THR A 220 9.09 8.83 10.21
C THR A 220 8.90 7.33 10.21
N ARG A 221 7.95 6.83 9.43
CA ARG A 221 7.92 5.42 9.05
C ARG A 221 7.75 5.30 7.57
N ILE A 222 8.53 4.39 7.01
CA ILE A 222 8.47 4.04 5.61
C ILE A 222 8.19 2.54 5.48
N TYR A 223 7.24 2.16 4.64
CA TYR A 223 7.00 0.75 4.32
C TYR A 223 6.52 0.58 2.88
N THR A 224 6.68 -0.62 2.31
CA THR A 224 6.02 -1.01 1.06
C THR A 224 4.94 -2.03 1.35
N SER A 225 3.90 -2.02 0.50
CA SER A 225 2.87 -3.05 0.49
C SER A 225 2.68 -3.54 -0.94
N GLY A 226 2.48 -4.85 -1.09
CA GLY A 226 2.22 -5.47 -2.39
C GLY A 226 0.98 -6.34 -2.33
N CYS A 227 0.29 -6.48 -3.47
CA CYS A 227 -0.81 -7.42 -3.65
C CYS A 227 -0.33 -8.58 -4.50
N TYR A 228 -0.58 -9.80 -4.04
CA TYR A 228 -0.16 -11.02 -4.74
C TYR A 228 -1.31 -12.00 -4.86
N TYR A 229 -1.36 -12.71 -5.99
CA TYR A 229 -2.22 -13.86 -6.21
C TYR A 229 -1.38 -15.11 -6.47
N LEU A 230 -1.89 -16.27 -6.06
CA LEU A 230 -1.23 -17.55 -6.29
C LEU A 230 -1.67 -18.10 -7.66
N ASN A 231 -0.71 -18.26 -8.58
CA ASN A 231 -1.00 -18.82 -9.91
C ASN A 231 -1.13 -20.36 -9.87
N LYS A 232 -1.47 -20.97 -11.02
CA LYS A 232 -1.64 -22.43 -11.14
C LYS A 232 -0.36 -23.23 -10.90
N GLN A 233 0.80 -22.57 -10.96
CA GLN A 233 2.12 -23.15 -10.67
C GLN A 233 2.53 -22.94 -9.21
N ASN A 234 1.62 -22.48 -8.34
CA ASN A 234 1.88 -22.15 -6.93
C ASN A 234 2.95 -21.06 -6.74
N GLN A 235 3.01 -20.10 -7.65
CA GLN A 235 3.90 -18.94 -7.56
C GLN A 235 3.09 -17.68 -7.27
N TRP A 236 3.60 -16.86 -6.36
CA TRP A 236 3.04 -15.53 -6.10
C TRP A 236 3.31 -14.60 -7.28
N LYS A 237 2.25 -13.98 -7.77
CA LYS A 237 2.25 -13.07 -8.91
C LYS A 237 1.53 -11.78 -8.55
N SER A 238 1.97 -10.65 -9.08
CA SER A 238 1.39 -9.33 -8.81
C SER A 238 0.76 -8.68 -10.05
N ASP A 239 0.88 -9.32 -11.21
CA ASP A 239 0.34 -8.78 -12.45
C ASP A 239 -1.19 -8.68 -12.41
N GLY A 240 -1.72 -7.57 -12.94
CA GLY A 240 -3.15 -7.30 -12.95
C GLY A 240 -3.76 -6.91 -11.59
N LEU A 241 -2.95 -6.84 -10.52
CA LEU A 241 -3.38 -6.35 -9.21
C LEU A 241 -3.00 -4.89 -8.99
N VAL A 242 -3.81 -4.16 -8.23
CA VAL A 242 -3.54 -2.77 -7.84
C VAL A 242 -3.65 -2.62 -6.34
N VAL A 243 -2.67 -1.95 -5.72
CA VAL A 243 -2.70 -1.59 -4.30
C VAL A 243 -3.59 -0.37 -4.11
N GLY A 244 -4.48 -0.40 -3.13
CA GLY A 244 -5.41 0.69 -2.83
C GLY A 244 -4.90 1.67 -1.76
N SER A 245 -5.42 2.89 -1.82
CA SER A 245 -5.01 4.00 -0.96
C SER A 245 -5.43 3.87 0.50
N LYS A 246 -6.31 2.91 0.85
CA LYS A 246 -6.66 2.61 2.25
C LYS A 246 -5.66 1.66 2.92
N THR A 247 -4.62 1.23 2.19
CA THR A 247 -3.52 0.43 2.74
C THR A 247 -2.84 1.16 3.88
N ASN A 248 -2.59 0.44 4.97
CA ASN A 248 -1.89 0.92 6.15
C ASN A 248 -1.00 -0.19 6.74
N HIS A 249 -0.34 0.07 7.87
CA HIS A 249 0.57 -0.91 8.48
C HIS A 249 -0.12 -2.13 9.10
N TYR A 250 -1.46 -2.17 9.18
CA TYR A 250 -2.23 -3.32 9.66
C TYR A 250 -2.90 -4.14 8.55
N GLU A 251 -3.18 -3.55 7.39
CA GLU A 251 -3.91 -4.21 6.31
C GLU A 251 -3.59 -3.58 4.94
N THR A 252 -3.59 -4.41 3.90
CA THR A 252 -3.45 -3.97 2.50
C THR A 252 -4.79 -4.00 1.81
N GLU A 253 -5.13 -2.92 1.12
CA GLU A 253 -6.25 -2.89 0.19
C GLU A 253 -5.74 -3.32 -1.19
N CYS A 254 -6.39 -4.31 -1.80
CA CYS A 254 -6.04 -4.80 -3.14
C CYS A 254 -7.25 -4.77 -4.07
N PHE A 255 -7.00 -4.50 -5.34
CA PHE A 255 -7.99 -4.61 -6.41
C PHE A 255 -7.55 -5.68 -7.40
N SER A 256 -8.45 -6.63 -7.69
CA SER A 256 -8.22 -7.75 -8.59
C SER A 256 -9.30 -7.85 -9.67
N THR A 257 -8.94 -8.45 -10.81
CA THR A 257 -9.86 -8.76 -11.91
C THR A 257 -10.31 -10.23 -11.94
N HIS A 258 -9.80 -11.05 -11.03
CA HIS A 258 -10.04 -12.50 -10.97
C HIS A 258 -10.12 -12.99 -9.53
N LEU A 259 -10.68 -14.18 -9.30
CA LEU A 259 -10.69 -14.89 -8.02
C LEU A 259 -9.65 -16.01 -8.00
N THR A 260 -8.80 -16.02 -6.98
CA THR A 260 -7.80 -17.06 -6.70
C THR A 260 -7.53 -17.09 -5.18
N LYS A 261 -6.29 -17.36 -4.77
CA LYS A 261 -5.79 -17.11 -3.43
C LYS A 261 -4.94 -15.85 -3.45
N PHE A 262 -5.15 -14.97 -2.47
CA PHE A 262 -4.47 -13.69 -2.37
C PHE A 262 -3.69 -13.60 -1.07
N ALA A 263 -2.57 -12.89 -1.13
CA ALA A 263 -1.76 -12.51 0.01
C ALA A 263 -1.24 -11.08 -0.18
N SER A 264 -0.66 -10.52 0.87
CA SER A 264 -0.08 -9.18 0.80
C SER A 264 1.39 -9.19 1.17
N GLY A 265 2.23 -8.58 0.35
CA GLY A 265 3.62 -8.33 0.73
C GLY A 265 3.68 -7.16 1.69
N PHE A 266 4.61 -7.20 2.63
CA PHE A 266 4.89 -6.10 3.54
C PHE A 266 6.38 -6.02 3.82
N VAL A 267 6.95 -4.84 3.64
CA VAL A 267 8.32 -4.57 4.08
C VAL A 267 8.31 -3.25 4.80
N ILE A 268 8.64 -3.26 6.09
CA ILE A 268 8.96 -2.03 6.82
C ILE A 268 10.44 -1.78 6.60
N LEU A 269 10.75 -0.58 6.15
CA LEU A 269 12.11 -0.25 5.82
C LEU A 269 12.85 0.19 7.08
N PRO A 270 13.88 -0.55 7.52
CA PRO A 270 14.84 0.00 8.47
C PRO A 270 15.62 1.11 7.76
N GLU A 271 15.87 2.21 8.45
CA GLU A 271 16.56 3.38 7.91
C GLU A 271 17.96 3.08 7.36
N ILE A 272 18.45 3.91 6.41
CA ILE A 272 19.15 5.18 6.73
C ILE A 272 18.93 6.24 5.62
N ILE A 273 19.07 7.53 5.93
CA ILE A 273 18.77 8.68 5.06
C ILE A 273 20.06 9.38 4.62
N ASP A 274 20.18 9.79 3.34
CA ASP A 274 21.34 10.52 2.80
C ASP A 274 21.31 12.04 3.08
N TRP A 275 21.69 12.45 4.29
CA TRP A 275 21.71 13.86 4.70
C TRP A 275 22.84 14.73 4.12
N ASN A 276 23.93 14.14 3.62
CA ASN A 276 25.01 14.93 2.99
C ASN A 276 24.60 15.42 1.59
N TYR A 277 23.70 14.70 0.93
CA TYR A 277 23.08 15.12 -0.33
C TYR A 277 21.91 16.09 -0.09
N VAL A 278 21.15 15.90 1.01
CA VAL A 278 20.12 16.83 1.51
C VAL A 278 20.70 18.24 1.72
N PHE A 279 21.76 18.37 2.52
CA PHE A 279 22.19 19.69 3.01
C PHE A 279 23.17 20.41 2.10
N ASN A 280 23.68 19.77 1.05
CA ASN A 280 24.49 20.43 0.01
C ASN A 280 23.66 21.03 -1.13
N ASN A 281 22.33 20.82 -1.16
CA ASN A 281 21.42 21.36 -2.18
C ASN A 281 20.07 21.78 -1.55
N ASP A 282 20.02 22.81 -0.72
CA ASP A 282 18.83 23.56 -0.24
C ASP A 282 17.59 22.78 0.27
N PHE A 283 17.62 21.45 0.27
CA PHE A 283 16.50 20.54 0.48
C PHE A 283 16.98 19.23 1.06
N GLY A 284 16.38 18.88 2.19
CA GLY A 284 15.78 17.59 2.51
C GLY A 284 15.98 16.25 1.77
N THR A 285 16.85 16.07 0.79
CA THR A 285 16.86 14.94 -0.16
C THR A 285 17.24 13.56 0.39
N LEU A 286 16.24 12.83 0.85
CA LEU A 286 16.22 11.40 1.09
C LEU A 286 16.28 10.59 -0.22
N MET A 287 17.49 10.22 -0.63
CA MET A 287 17.78 9.34 -1.76
C MET A 287 17.52 7.90 -1.41
N ILE A 288 16.68 7.25 -2.20
CA ILE A 288 16.47 5.83 -2.05
C ILE A 288 16.41 5.07 -3.40
N ASN A 289 17.48 4.31 -3.62
CA ASN A 289 17.60 3.24 -4.62
C ASN A 289 17.29 1.82 -4.09
N GLU A 290 16.04 1.35 -4.16
CA GLU A 290 15.87 -0.08 -4.42
C GLU A 290 15.25 -0.35 -5.75
N SER A 291 16.02 -1.12 -6.53
CA SER A 291 15.54 -1.89 -7.66
C SER A 291 14.21 -2.53 -7.31
N ILE A 292 13.13 -1.91 -7.80
CA ILE A 292 11.85 -2.57 -7.99
C ILE A 292 12.19 -3.89 -8.67
N PRO A 293 11.78 -5.05 -8.11
CA PRO A 293 12.18 -6.34 -8.64
C PRO A 293 11.87 -6.36 -10.13
N PRO A 294 12.88 -6.61 -10.99
CA PRO A 294 12.62 -6.77 -12.40
C PRO A 294 11.70 -7.99 -12.58
N ARG A 295 10.84 -7.89 -13.60
CA ARG A 295 9.91 -8.94 -14.02
C ARG A 295 10.51 -10.35 -14.04
#